data_AF-A0A392PP10-F1
#
_entry.id   AF-A0A392PP10-F1
#
_cell.length_a   1.000
_cell.length_b   1.000
_cell.length_c   1.000
_cell.angle_alpha   90.00
_cell.angle_beta   90.00
_cell.angle_gamma   90.00
#
_symmetry.space_group_name_H-M   'P 1'
#
loop_
_entity.id
_entity.type
_entity.pdbx_description
1 polymer ?
#
loop_
_entity_poly.entity_id
_entity_poly.type
_entity_poly.pdbx_seq_one_letter_code
_entity_poly.pdbx_strand_id
1 'polypeptide(L)'
;MEQIAMVQGLGGVSTECASMLNSVLDVYLKRLIKSCVDLVGSRSANEPTKLPNSKKQIQGKLINGMLQHNHLHAQNSGRLTESEPEHRSQFSVSLHDFKVAMELNPQQLGEDWPLQLEKISMKSFQE
;
A
#
# COMPACT_ATOMS: atom_id res chain seq x y z
N MET A 1 -27.67 -12.83 12.81
CA MET A 1 -28.41 -11.56 13.02
C MET A 1 -29.79 -11.83 13.60
N GLU A 2 -30.52 -12.83 13.09
CA GLU A 2 -31.83 -13.30 13.62
C GLU A 2 -31.86 -13.49 15.15
N GLN A 3 -30.94 -14.29 15.70
CA GLN A 3 -30.90 -14.55 17.15
C GLN A 3 -30.66 -13.29 17.99
N ILE A 4 -29.87 -12.33 17.48
CA ILE A 4 -29.60 -11.06 18.16
C ILE A 4 -30.87 -10.19 18.15
N ALA A 5 -31.53 -10.09 16.99
CA ALA A 5 -32.79 -9.37 16.84
C ALA A 5 -33.89 -9.95 17.76
N MET A 6 -33.98 -11.28 17.84
CA MET A 6 -34.90 -11.97 18.74
C MET A 6 -34.64 -11.65 20.22
N VAL A 7 -33.38 -11.68 20.66
CA VAL A 7 -33.00 -11.30 22.04
C VAL A 7 -33.32 -9.84 22.34
N GLN A 8 -33.28 -8.97 21.32
CA GLN A 8 -33.64 -7.56 21.42
C GLN A 8 -35.15 -7.29 21.28
N GLY A 9 -35.97 -8.33 21.14
CA GLY A 9 -37.42 -8.21 21.00
C GLY A 9 -37.89 -7.70 19.64
N LEU A 10 -37.02 -7.75 18.62
CA LEU A 10 -37.32 -7.32 17.25
C LEU A 10 -37.94 -8.46 16.43
N GLY A 11 -38.86 -8.11 15.53
CA GLY A 11 -39.58 -9.06 14.67
C GLY A 11 -38.78 -9.49 13.45
N GLY A 12 -37.83 -10.42 13.65
CA GLY A 12 -37.03 -11.06 12.60
C GLY A 12 -36.07 -10.13 11.84
N VAL A 13 -35.26 -10.70 10.94
CA VAL A 13 -34.29 -9.93 10.10
C VAL A 13 -34.56 -10.17 8.62
N SER A 14 -34.72 -9.08 7.87
CA SER A 14 -34.92 -9.18 6.41
C SER A 14 -33.64 -9.66 5.71
N THR A 15 -33.79 -10.35 4.59
CA THR A 15 -32.65 -10.94 3.86
C THR A 15 -31.77 -9.86 3.22
N GLU A 16 -32.33 -8.69 2.94
CA GLU A 16 -31.65 -7.50 2.44
C GLU A 16 -30.61 -6.95 3.43
N CYS A 17 -30.78 -7.18 4.74
CA CYS A 17 -29.82 -6.77 5.76
C CYS A 17 -28.44 -7.40 5.55
N ALA A 18 -28.38 -8.65 5.08
CA ALA A 18 -27.11 -9.31 4.79
C ALA A 18 -26.39 -8.66 3.60
N SER A 19 -27.13 -8.29 2.54
CA SER A 19 -26.57 -7.60 1.38
C SER A 19 -26.03 -6.23 1.75
N MET A 20 -26.79 -5.45 2.51
CA MET A 20 -26.37 -4.13 2.99
C MET A 20 -25.13 -4.23 3.89
N LEU A 21 -25.12 -5.17 4.84
CA LEU A 21 -23.97 -5.38 5.72
C LEU A 21 -22.72 -5.74 4.91
N ASN A 22 -22.84 -6.64 3.93
CA ASN A 22 -21.71 -7.02 3.07
C ASN A 22 -21.19 -5.84 2.26
N SER A 23 -22.08 -5.00 1.74
CA SER A 23 -21.69 -3.79 1.00
C SER A 23 -20.97 -2.78 1.90
N VAL A 24 -21.49 -2.51 3.09
CA VAL A 24 -20.86 -1.60 4.05
C VAL A 24 -19.51 -2.15 4.53
N LEU A 25 -19.43 -3.47 4.79
CA LEU A 25 -18.19 -4.13 5.18
C LEU A 25 -17.13 -4.05 4.07
N ASP A 26 -17.52 -4.25 2.81
CA ASP A 26 -16.61 -4.11 1.67
C ASP A 26 -16.04 -2.69 1.57
N VAL A 27 -16.89 -1.67 1.66
CA VAL A 27 -16.45 -0.25 1.67
C VAL A 27 -15.53 0.03 2.87
N TYR A 28 -15.89 -0.47 4.05
CA TYR A 28 -15.11 -0.32 5.27
C TYR A 28 -13.72 -0.93 5.13
N LEU A 29 -13.62 -2.18 4.71
CA LEU A 29 -12.34 -2.88 4.53
C LEU A 29 -11.48 -2.23 3.45
N LYS A 30 -12.08 -1.84 2.31
CA LYS A 30 -11.38 -1.09 1.25
C LYS A 30 -10.77 0.19 1.77
N ARG A 31 -11.47 0.93 2.64
CA ARG A 31 -10.95 2.15 3.26
C ARG A 31 -9.75 1.87 4.15
N LEU A 32 -9.82 0.84 5.00
CA LEU A 32 -8.70 0.48 5.88
C LEU A 32 -7.45 0.04 5.07
N ILE A 33 -7.65 -0.80 4.05
CA ILE A 33 -6.57 -1.25 3.16
C ILE A 33 -5.96 -0.07 2.40
N LYS A 34 -6.81 0.85 1.91
CA LYS A 34 -6.36 2.07 1.23
C LYS A 34 -5.44 2.90 2.12
N SER A 35 -5.78 3.10 3.40
CA SER A 35 -4.93 3.82 4.35
C SER A 35 -3.53 3.19 4.49
N CYS A 36 -3.43 1.86 4.41
CA CYS A 36 -2.15 1.14 4.44
C CYS A 36 -1.36 1.33 3.13
N VAL A 37 -2.03 1.19 1.99
CA VAL A 37 -1.40 1.36 0.66
C VAL A 37 -0.91 2.80 0.47
N ASP A 38 -1.70 3.78 0.87
CA ASP A 38 -1.35 5.20 0.78
C ASP A 38 -0.15 5.51 1.70
N LEU A 39 -0.08 4.90 2.89
CA LEU A 39 1.07 5.01 3.80
C LEU A 39 2.36 4.48 3.18
N VAL A 40 2.34 3.27 2.60
CA VAL A 40 3.54 2.67 1.98
C VAL A 40 3.94 3.41 0.69
N GLY A 41 2.97 3.82 -0.12
CA GLY A 41 3.22 4.62 -1.32
C GLY A 41 3.89 5.96 -1.00
N SER A 42 3.48 6.61 0.09
CA SER A 42 4.09 7.87 0.55
C SER A 42 5.54 7.70 1.01
N ARG A 43 5.93 6.53 1.54
CA ARG A 43 7.33 6.27 1.92
C ARG A 43 8.25 6.23 0.69
N SER A 44 7.77 5.67 -0.42
CA SER A 44 8.57 5.57 -1.66
C SER A 44 8.70 6.88 -2.43
N ALA A 45 7.69 7.75 -2.38
CA ALA A 45 7.78 9.07 -3.01
C ALA A 45 8.79 10.00 -2.32
N ASN A 46 9.13 9.70 -1.06
CA ASN A 46 10.07 10.46 -0.24
C ASN A 46 11.50 9.90 -0.27
N GLU A 47 11.79 8.84 -1.05
CA GLU A 47 13.18 8.48 -1.34
C GLU A 47 13.80 9.64 -2.11
N PRO A 48 14.80 10.36 -1.54
CA PRO A 48 15.42 11.46 -2.24
C PRO A 48 16.13 10.88 -3.45
N THR A 49 15.49 11.03 -4.61
CA THR A 49 16.09 10.75 -5.90
C THR A 49 17.39 11.53 -5.91
N LYS A 50 18.52 10.81 -5.80
CA LYS A 50 19.83 11.43 -5.97
C LYS A 50 19.78 12.17 -7.29
N LEU A 51 19.89 13.49 -7.22
CA LEU A 51 20.02 14.39 -8.36
C LEU A 51 21.01 13.77 -9.36
N PRO A 52 20.68 13.64 -10.66
CA PRO A 52 21.69 13.44 -11.65
C PRO A 52 22.48 14.75 -11.75
N ASN A 53 23.54 14.84 -10.94
CA ASN A 53 24.60 15.83 -11.14
C ASN A 53 25.21 15.54 -12.51
N SER A 54 24.67 16.20 -13.54
CA SER A 54 25.27 16.34 -14.85
C SER A 54 26.57 17.15 -14.69
N LYS A 55 27.63 16.47 -14.27
CA LYS A 55 28.98 17.01 -14.39
C LYS A 55 29.26 17.20 -15.87
N LYS A 56 29.33 18.46 -16.26
CA LYS A 56 29.89 18.91 -17.54
C LYS A 56 31.20 18.16 -17.79
N GLN A 57 31.18 17.44 -18.90
CA GLN A 57 32.30 16.95 -19.67
C GLN A 57 33.48 17.93 -19.63
N ILE A 58 34.59 17.51 -19.02
CA ILE A 58 35.92 17.99 -19.40
C ILE A 58 36.78 16.77 -19.69
N GLN A 59 37.11 16.71 -20.97
CA GLN A 59 38.01 15.81 -21.67
C GLN A 59 39.38 15.73 -21.00
N GLY A 60 39.87 14.52 -20.72
CA GLY A 60 41.23 14.28 -20.22
C GLY A 60 41.60 12.79 -20.26
N LYS A 61 42.45 12.41 -21.22
CA LYS A 61 43.06 11.08 -21.39
C LYS A 61 43.97 10.71 -20.19
N LEU A 62 44.04 9.41 -19.85
CA LEU A 62 45.23 8.57 -19.52
C LEU A 62 44.75 7.23 -18.89
N ILE A 63 44.80 6.08 -19.59
CA ILE A 63 45.82 5.00 -19.62
C ILE A 63 45.77 4.00 -18.42
N ASN A 64 45.45 2.75 -18.79
CA ASN A 64 45.75 1.43 -18.18
C ASN A 64 44.90 0.90 -17.00
N GLY A 65 44.18 -0.22 -17.22
CA GLY A 65 43.64 -1.07 -16.15
C GLY A 65 42.37 -1.86 -16.48
N MET A 66 42.51 -2.94 -17.26
CA MET A 66 41.64 -4.14 -17.39
C MET A 66 40.11 -4.03 -17.65
N LEU A 67 39.71 -4.88 -18.59
CA LEU A 67 38.42 -5.03 -19.27
C LEU A 67 37.65 -6.25 -18.73
N GLN A 68 36.33 -6.14 -18.55
CA GLN A 68 35.32 -7.21 -18.79
C GLN A 68 34.06 -6.45 -19.28
N HIS A 69 33.53 -6.48 -20.51
CA HIS A 69 33.43 -7.47 -21.59
C HIS A 69 32.90 -8.81 -21.03
N ASN A 70 31.58 -9.01 -20.94
CA ASN A 70 30.70 -9.50 -22.03
C ASN A 70 29.26 -9.63 -21.51
N HIS A 71 28.18 -9.71 -22.28
CA HIS A 71 27.83 -9.40 -23.67
C HIS A 71 26.27 -9.49 -23.70
N LEU A 72 25.63 -8.41 -24.14
CA LEU A 72 24.50 -8.29 -25.10
C LEU A 72 23.30 -9.25 -25.05
N HIS A 73 22.09 -8.67 -25.13
CA HIS A 73 21.22 -8.95 -26.28
C HIS A 73 20.33 -7.76 -26.70
N ALA A 74 20.53 -7.39 -27.97
CA ALA A 74 19.67 -6.75 -28.96
C ALA A 74 19.02 -5.36 -28.74
N GLN A 75 19.51 -4.43 -29.56
CA GLN A 75 18.91 -3.18 -30.05
C GLN A 75 17.56 -3.44 -30.77
N ASN A 76 16.65 -2.49 -31.03
CA ASN A 76 16.82 -1.24 -31.77
C ASN A 76 15.45 -0.50 -31.91
N SER A 77 15.53 0.82 -32.14
CA SER A 77 14.63 1.69 -32.93
C SER A 77 13.15 1.85 -32.56
N GLY A 78 12.86 3.01 -31.97
CA GLY A 78 11.95 4.00 -32.55
C GLY A 78 10.49 3.60 -32.76
N ARG A 79 9.64 3.88 -31.77
CA ARG A 79 8.22 4.20 -32.02
C ARG A 79 7.61 4.99 -30.87
N LEU A 80 7.06 6.15 -31.22
CA LEU A 80 6.10 6.90 -30.42
C LEU A 80 4.99 5.96 -29.92
N THR A 81 4.85 5.80 -28.61
CA THR A 81 3.65 5.21 -28.02
C THR A 81 3.48 5.72 -26.59
N GLU A 82 2.36 6.41 -26.39
CA GLU A 82 1.48 6.50 -25.23
C GLU A 82 2.05 6.26 -23.83
N SER A 83 1.64 7.15 -22.93
CA SER A 83 1.76 7.06 -21.48
C SER A 83 1.45 5.64 -20.96
N GLU A 84 2.50 4.85 -20.76
CA GLU A 84 2.46 3.63 -19.96
C GLU A 84 2.15 4.00 -18.50
N PRO A 85 1.31 3.22 -17.80
CA PRO A 85 1.08 3.46 -16.39
C PRO A 85 2.41 3.22 -15.68
N GLU A 86 2.96 4.27 -15.08
CA GLU A 86 4.17 4.19 -14.28
C GLU A 86 4.12 2.93 -13.43
N HIS A 87 5.13 2.09 -13.61
CA HIS A 87 5.39 0.85 -12.90
C HIS A 87 4.95 1.00 -11.45
N ARG A 88 3.71 0.57 -11.14
CA ARG A 88 3.20 0.52 -9.77
C ARG A 88 4.15 -0.40 -9.06
N SER A 89 5.11 0.18 -8.36
CA SER A 89 5.94 -0.52 -7.41
C SER A 89 5.00 -1.40 -6.60
N GLN A 90 5.19 -2.71 -6.70
CA GLN A 90 4.34 -3.69 -6.03
C GLN A 90 4.71 -3.65 -4.56
N PHE A 91 4.17 -2.67 -3.85
CA PHE A 91 4.33 -2.56 -2.41
C PHE A 91 3.47 -3.62 -1.75
N SER A 92 4.07 -4.48 -0.94
CA SER A 92 3.35 -5.32 -0.01
C SER A 92 2.98 -4.51 1.24
N VAL A 93 1.80 -4.80 1.80
CA VAL A 93 1.35 -4.22 3.07
C VAL A 93 1.63 -5.23 4.18
N SER A 94 2.32 -4.80 5.23
CA SER A 94 2.57 -5.61 6.44
C SER A 94 1.55 -5.32 7.56
N LEU A 95 1.49 -6.18 8.59
CA LEU A 95 0.72 -5.88 9.80
C LEU A 95 1.21 -4.62 10.52
N HIS A 96 2.51 -4.32 10.43
CA HIS A 96 3.05 -3.07 10.95
C HIS A 96 2.49 -1.85 10.21
N ASP A 97 2.40 -1.90 8.88
CA ASP A 97 1.82 -0.81 8.09
C ASP A 97 0.33 -0.61 8.44
N PHE A 98 -0.39 -1.71 8.66
CA PHE A 98 -1.76 -1.65 9.17
C PHE A 98 -1.83 -0.98 10.54
N LYS A 99 -1.00 -1.40 11.50
CA LYS A 99 -0.94 -0.80 12.82
C LYS A 99 -0.68 0.70 12.75
N VAL A 100 0.37 1.12 12.04
CA VAL A 100 0.73 2.54 11.90
C VAL A 100 -0.38 3.34 11.22
N ALA A 101 -0.99 2.80 10.16
CA ALA A 101 -2.11 3.46 9.49
C ALA A 101 -3.31 3.68 10.43
N MET A 102 -3.61 2.70 11.29
CA MET A 102 -4.67 2.82 12.29
C MET A 102 -4.31 3.77 13.43
N GLU A 103 -3.05 3.85 13.84
CA GLU A 103 -2.57 4.82 14.84
C GLU A 103 -2.64 6.27 14.32
N LEU A 104 -2.40 6.49 13.03
CA LEU A 104 -2.47 7.81 12.40
C LEU A 104 -3.90 8.32 12.21
N ASN A 105 -4.87 7.43 12.01
CA ASN A 105 -6.28 7.79 11.89
C ASN A 105 -7.20 6.74 12.53
N PRO A 106 -7.29 6.72 13.87
CA PRO A 106 -7.94 5.65 14.59
C PRO A 106 -9.46 5.67 14.47
N GLN A 107 -10.06 6.82 14.19
CA GLN A 107 -11.51 6.94 14.01
C GLN A 107 -12.05 6.05 12.88
N GLN A 108 -11.20 5.63 11.94
CA GLN A 108 -11.60 4.68 10.90
C GLN A 108 -11.98 3.30 11.44
N LEU A 109 -11.56 2.94 12.66
CA LEU A 109 -11.87 1.67 13.34
C LEU A 109 -13.28 1.63 13.97
N GLY A 110 -13.99 2.76 13.98
CA GLY A 110 -15.33 2.87 14.56
C GLY A 110 -15.34 3.42 15.99
N GLU A 111 -16.46 3.27 16.68
CA GLU A 111 -16.72 3.86 18.00
C GLU A 111 -15.70 3.42 19.06
N ASP A 112 -15.47 2.11 19.18
CA ASP A 112 -14.54 1.50 20.13
C ASP A 112 -13.09 1.46 19.62
N TRP A 113 -12.67 2.42 18.79
CA TRP A 113 -11.31 2.44 18.24
C TRP A 113 -10.19 2.33 19.30
N PRO A 114 -10.30 2.86 20.54
CA PRO A 114 -9.23 2.69 21.53
C PRO A 114 -8.99 1.20 21.86
N LEU A 115 -10.07 0.44 22.08
CA LEU A 115 -10.00 -1.00 22.35
C LEU A 115 -9.52 -1.79 21.13
N GLN A 116 -9.94 -1.39 19.92
CA GLN A 116 -9.45 -2.05 18.70
C GLN A 116 -7.94 -1.82 18.50
N LEU A 117 -7.43 -0.62 18.79
CA LEU A 117 -5.99 -0.33 18.74
C LEU A 117 -5.19 -1.17 19.74
N GLU A 118 -5.70 -1.35 20.96
CA GLU A 118 -5.08 -2.24 21.94
C GLU A 118 -4.97 -3.66 21.39
N LYS A 119 -6.06 -4.21 20.84
CA LYS A 119 -6.07 -5.55 20.24
C LYS A 119 -5.11 -5.68 19.07
N ILE A 120 -5.03 -4.67 18.20
CA ILE A 120 -4.09 -4.65 17.07
C ILE A 120 -2.65 -4.64 17.58
N SER A 121 -2.36 -3.78 18.56
CA SER A 121 -1.05 -3.66 19.16
C SER A 121 -0.59 -4.95 19.80
N MET A 122 -1.45 -5.64 20.55
CA MET A 122 -1.13 -6.93 21.18
C MET A 122 -0.84 -8.04 20.15
N LYS A 123 -1.55 -8.06 19.03
CA LYS A 123 -1.37 -9.07 17.97
C LYS A 123 -0.11 -8.86 17.12
N SER A 124 0.39 -7.64 17.06
CA SER A 124 1.58 -7.28 16.29
C SER A 124 2.88 -7.87 16.87
N PHE A 125 2.85 -8.44 18.08
CA PHE A 125 3.99 -9.07 18.76
C PHE A 125 4.07 -10.59 18.55
N GLN A 126 3.14 -11.18 17.81
CA GLN A 126 3.06 -12.63 17.57
C GLN A 126 3.57 -13.08 16.18
N GLU A 127 4.07 -12.14 15.38
CA GLU A 127 4.67 -12.37 14.06
C GLU A 127 6.19 -12.28 14.13
#